data_AF-A0A5E4JWF8-F1
#
_entry.id   AF-A0A5E4JWF8-F1
#
_cell.length_a   1.000
_cell.length_b   1.000
_cell.length_c   1.000
_cell.angle_alpha   90.00
_cell.angle_beta   90.00
_cell.angle_gamma   90.00
#
_symmetry.space_group_name_H-M   'P 1'
#
loop_
_entity.id
_entity.type
_entity.pdbx_description
1 polymer ?
#
loop_
_entity_poly.entity_id
_entity_poly.type
_entity_poly.pdbx_seq_one_letter_code
_entity_poly.pdbx_strand_id
1 'polypeptide(L)' 'MVKVIGFILVAAGLIVSVLSKLKLLPTSLSAYSNYLGIGLVVIGIILLVILKGNSSVGKEVPIYEGKNIVGYRKVK' A
#
# COMPACT_ATOMS: atom_id res chain seq x y z
N MET A 1 5.09 -2.05 -10.33
CA MET A 1 5.83 -3.15 -9.66
C MET A 1 5.88 -2.98 -8.15
N VAL A 2 6.36 -1.87 -7.59
CA VAL A 2 6.55 -1.78 -6.13
C VAL A 2 5.24 -1.82 -5.31
N LYS A 3 4.13 -1.32 -5.86
CA LYS A 3 2.80 -1.52 -5.25
C LYS A 3 2.43 -2.99 -5.10
N VAL A 4 2.75 -3.81 -6.10
CA VAL A 4 2.50 -5.27 -6.07
C VAL A 4 3.35 -5.93 -4.99
N ILE A 5 4.62 -5.52 -4.87
CA ILE A 5 5.53 -5.99 -3.81
C ILE A 5 5.01 -5.60 -2.42
N GLY A 6 4.51 -4.36 -2.27
CA GLY A 6 3.87 -3.90 -1.03
C GLY A 6 2.64 -4.72 -0.65
N PHE A 7 1.76 -5.03 -1.60
CA PHE A 7 0.60 -5.90 -1.36
C PHE A 7 1.00 -7.34 -1.00
N ILE A 8 2.02 -7.90 -1.66
CA ILE A 8 2.54 -9.23 -1.34
C ILE A 8 3.11 -9.27 0.09
N LEU A 9 3.86 -8.24 0.50
CA LEU A 9 4.40 -8.12 1.87
C LEU A 9 3.30 -8.03 2.93
N VAL A 10 2.24 -7.24 2.68
CA VAL A 10 1.10 -7.15 3.61
C VAL A 10 0.35 -8.49 3.69
N ALA A 11 0.11 -9.15 2.55
CA ALA A 11 -0.54 -10.45 2.52
C ALA A 11 0.28 -11.52 3.26
N ALA A 12 1.60 -11.56 3.06
CA ALA A 12 2.49 -12.47 3.77
C ALA A 12 2.47 -12.23 5.28
N GLY A 13 2.52 -10.97 5.74
CA GLY A 13 2.46 -10.65 7.16
C GLY A 13 1.12 -11.02 7.83
N LEU A 14 0.00 -10.88 7.11
CA LEU A 14 -1.31 -11.34 7.55
C LEU A 14 -1.38 -12.87 7.64
N ILE A 15 -0.88 -13.58 6.62
CA ILE A 15 -0.85 -15.05 6.61
C ILE A 15 -0.04 -15.58 7.80
N VAL A 16 1.14 -15.04 8.05
CA VAL A 16 1.99 -15.42 9.20
C VAL A 16 1.26 -15.17 10.52
N SER A 17 0.55 -14.04 10.64
CA SER A 17 -0.23 -13.73 11.86
C SER A 17 -1.40 -14.71 12.07
N VAL A 18 -2.10 -15.11 11.00
CA VAL A 18 -3.19 -16.09 11.07
C VAL A 18 -2.67 -17.48 11.40
N LEU A 19 -1.58 -17.91 10.76
CA LEU A 19 -0.93 -19.21 11.03
C LEU A 19 -0.43 -19.31 12.47
N SER A 20 0.04 -18.20 13.05
CA SER A 20 0.50 -18.12 14.44
C SER A 20 -0.65 -18.33 15.41
N LYS A 21 -1.83 -17.75 15.13
CA LYS A 21 -3.04 -17.97 15.93
C LYS A 21 -3.58 -19.39 15.84
N LEU A 22 -3.42 -20.03 14.69
CA LEU A 22 -3.82 -21.42 14.45
C LEU A 22 -2.89 -22.46 15.10
N LYS A 23 -1.81 -22.04 15.78
CA LYS A 23 -0.78 -22.91 16.38
C LYS A 23 -0.18 -23.93 15.39
N LEU A 24 -0.23 -23.62 14.09
CA LEU A 24 0.38 -24.43 13.02
C LEU A 24 1.89 -24.25 12.92
N LEU A 25 2.44 -23.26 13.64
CA LEU A 25 3.86 -22.98 13.72
C LEU A 25 4.49 -23.66 14.93
N PRO A 26 5.74 -24.16 14.82
CA PRO A 26 6.47 -24.70 15.96
C PRO A 26 6.58 -23.65 17.07
N THR A 27 6.47 -24.09 18.33
CA THR A 27 6.39 -23.24 19.53
C THR A 27 7.55 -22.25 19.67
N SER A 28 8.74 -22.63 19.20
CA SER A 28 9.93 -21.77 19.15
C SER A 28 9.77 -20.58 18.19
N LEU A 29 9.02 -20.75 17.10
CA LEU A 29 8.73 -19.69 16.12
C LEU A 29 7.49 -18.89 16.50
N SER A 30 6.53 -19.48 17.22
CA SER A 30 5.25 -18.84 17.58
C SER A 30 5.41 -17.54 18.39
N ALA A 31 6.46 -17.42 19.19
CA ALA A 31 6.72 -16.20 19.96
C ALA A 31 7.20 -15.05 19.05
N TYR A 32 8.04 -15.37 18.06
CA TYR A 32 8.64 -14.39 17.14
C TYR A 32 7.78 -14.14 15.89
N SER A 33 6.90 -15.07 15.54
CA SER A 33 6.08 -15.02 14.32
C SER A 33 5.06 -13.88 14.35
N ASN A 34 4.54 -13.52 15.53
CA ASN A 34 3.67 -12.34 15.68
C ASN A 34 4.43 -11.05 15.40
N TYR A 35 5.66 -10.91 15.92
CA TYR A 35 6.51 -9.74 15.67
C TYR A 35 6.94 -9.66 14.19
N LEU A 36 7.27 -10.81 13.59
CA LEU A 36 7.58 -10.90 12.16
C LEU A 36 6.38 -10.54 11.27
N GLY A 37 5.19 -11.04 11.60
CA GLY A 37 3.96 -10.75 10.87
C GLY A 37 3.61 -9.26 10.92
N ILE A 38 3.66 -8.65 12.11
CA ILE A 38 3.43 -7.21 12.29
C ILE A 38 4.50 -6.41 11.54
N GLY A 39 5.78 -6.79 11.62
CA GLY A 39 6.87 -6.12 10.91
C GLY A 39 6.68 -6.11 9.39
N LEU A 40 6.29 -7.26 8.80
CA LEU A 40 5.99 -7.37 7.38
C LEU A 40 4.81 -6.49 6.94
N VAL A 41 3.75 -6.44 7.76
CA VAL A 41 2.59 -5.57 7.49
C VAL A 41 2.98 -4.10 7.54
N VAL A 42 3.74 -3.68 8.54
CA VAL A 42 4.19 -2.29 8.69
C VAL A 42 5.09 -1.88 7.51
N ILE A 43 6.08 -2.70 7.14
CA ILE A 43 6.97 -2.43 5.99
C ILE A 43 6.16 -2.37 4.69
N GLY A 44 5.20 -3.29 4.50
CA GLY A 44 4.32 -3.31 3.34
C GLY A 44 3.44 -2.05 3.23
N ILE A 45 2.87 -1.58 4.34
CA ILE A 45 2.10 -0.33 4.41
C ILE A 45 3.01 0.87 4.10
N ILE A 46 4.20 0.93 4.69
CA ILE A 46 5.17 2.02 4.45
C ILE A 46 5.52 2.09 2.96
N LEU A 47 5.81 0.95 2.32
CA LEU A 47 6.07 0.88 0.88
C LEU A 47 4.86 1.37 0.07
N LEU A 48 3.63 0.99 0.45
CA LEU A 48 2.42 1.44 -0.24
C LEU A 48 2.17 2.94 -0.07
N VAL A 49 2.41 3.49 1.13
CA VAL A 49 2.14 4.90 1.45
C VAL A 49 3.20 5.82 0.85
N ILE A 50 4.49 5.52 1.03
CA ILE A 50 5.59 6.32 0.48
C ILE A 50 5.52 6.35 -1.05
N LEU A 51 5.19 5.21 -1.68
CA LEU A 51 5.13 5.12 -3.15
C LEU A 51 3.79 5.55 -3.74
N LYS A 52 2.80 5.87 -2.90
CA LYS A 52 1.60 6.60 -3.32
C LYS A 52 1.94 8.07 -3.59
N GLY A 53 3.02 8.59 -2.99
CA GLY A 53 3.51 9.95 -3.14
C GLY A 53 4.28 10.21 -4.44
N ASN A 54 3.70 9.94 -5.60
CA ASN A 54 4.00 10.74 -6.80
C ASN A 54 2.96 10.57 -7.92
N SER A 55 1.72 10.21 -7.61
CA SER A 55 0.62 10.50 -8.52
C SER A 55 0.20 11.95 -8.29
N SER A 56 1.12 12.89 -8.56
CA SER A 56 0.72 14.22 -9.02
C SER A 56 0.02 13.98 -10.35
N VAL A 57 -1.25 13.57 -10.28
CA VAL A 57 -2.19 13.82 -11.35
C VAL A 57 -2.24 15.34 -11.37
N GLY A 58 -1.36 15.94 -12.18
CA GLY A 58 -1.16 17.39 -12.21
C GLY A 58 -2.54 18.03 -12.26
N LYS A 59 -2.81 18.96 -11.34
CA LYS A 59 -4.14 19.57 -11.19
C LYS A 59 -4.64 19.96 -12.59
N GLU A 60 -5.68 19.30 -13.05
CA GLU A 60 -6.32 19.62 -14.32
C GLU A 60 -7.31 20.73 -14.07
N VAL A 61 -7.09 21.89 -14.69
CA VAL A 61 -7.95 23.06 -14.57
C VAL A 61 -8.81 23.15 -15.83
N PRO A 62 -10.14 23.26 -15.71
CA PRO A 62 -11.01 23.43 -16.86
C PRO A 62 -10.71 24.74 -17.59
N ILE A 63 -10.72 24.69 -18.92
CA ILE A 63 -10.66 25.83 -19.83
C ILE A 63 -12.09 26.20 -20.18
N TYR A 64 -12.46 27.47 -19.96
CA TYR A 64 -13.81 27.97 -20.23
C TYR A 64 -13.84 28.82 -21.49
N GLU A 65 -14.90 28.65 -22.28
CA GLU A 65 -15.30 29.58 -23.34
C GLU A 65 -16.72 30.07 -23.02
N GLY A 66 -16.81 31.28 -22.48
CA GLY A 66 -18.04 31.79 -21.88
C GLY A 66 -18.45 30.97 -20.65
N LYS A 67 -19.64 30.34 -20.70
CA LYS A 67 -20.15 29.45 -19.63
C LYS A 67 -19.87 27.97 -19.86
N ASN A 68 -19.26 27.60 -21.00
CA ASN A 68 -19.03 26.21 -21.37
C ASN A 68 -17.58 25.79 -21.08
N ILE A 69 -17.39 24.55 -20.64
CA ILE A 69 -16.07 23.94 -20.48
C ILE A 69 -15.66 23.34 -21.83
N VAL A 70 -14.57 23.85 -22.40
CA VAL A 70 -14.07 23.45 -23.73
C VAL A 70 -12.88 22.50 -23.67
N GLY A 71 -12.30 22.31 -22.48
CA GLY A 71 -11.21 21.35 -22.28
C GLY A 71 -10.61 21.42 -20.88
N TYR A 72 -9.54 20.65 -20.66
CA TYR A 72 -8.80 20.63 -19.41
C TYR A 72 -7.31 20.81 -19.68
N ARG A 73 -6.67 21.70 -18.91
CA ARG A 73 -5.24 21.97 -18.96
C ARG A 73 -4.56 21.34 -17.75
N LYS A 74 -3.47 20.59 -17.97
CA LYS A 74 -2.57 20.19 -16.89
C LYS A 74 -1.78 21.40 -16.38
N VAL A 75 -1.90 21.69 -15.08
CA VAL A 75 -1.04 22.65 -14.40
C VAL A 75 0.24 21.92 -14.01
N LYS A 76 1.36 22.43 -14.53
CA LYS A 76 2.71 21.90 -14.30
C LYS A 76 3.24 22.34 -12.94
#